data_AF-Q21RX3-F1
#
_entry.id   AF-Q21RX3-F1
#
_cell.length_a   1.000
_cell.length_b   1.000
_cell.length_c   1.000
_cell.angle_alpha   90.00
_cell.angle_beta   90.00
_cell.angle_gamma   90.00
#
_symmetry.space_group_name_H-M   'P 1'
#
loop_
_entity.id
_entity.type
_entity.pdbx_description
1 polymer ?
#
loop_
_entity_poly.entity_id
_entity_poly.type
_entity_poly.pdbx_seq_one_letter_code
_entity_poly.pdbx_strand_id
1 'polypeptide(L)' 'MFKEIGVQRLVALFVGGWLLFNFPLLGLWDVDATVLGVPLFPAALFILWGLLIAAVAWLMERSQQAPQDD' A
#
# COMPACT_ATOMS: atom_id res chain seq x y z
N MET A 1 -3.70 -26.04 -3.87
CA MET A 1 -3.28 -24.86 -4.66
C MET A 1 -4.08 -23.58 -4.38
N PHE A 2 -5.35 -23.63 -3.93
CA PHE A 2 -6.17 -22.41 -3.71
C PHE A 2 -5.86 -21.54 -2.47
N LYS A 3 -4.83 -21.87 -1.68
CA LYS A 3 -4.40 -21.04 -0.54
C LYS A 3 -3.41 -19.93 -0.94
N GLU A 4 -2.83 -20.01 -2.14
CA GLU A 4 -1.76 -19.10 -2.56
C GLU A 4 -2.27 -17.74 -3.04
N ILE A 5 -3.54 -17.61 -3.46
CA ILE A 5 -4.07 -16.35 -3.99
C ILE A 5 -4.08 -15.24 -2.92
N GLY A 6 -4.35 -15.59 -1.66
CA GLY A 6 -4.28 -14.65 -0.53
C GLY A 6 -2.85 -14.18 -0.28
N VAL A 7 -1.90 -15.12 -0.23
CA VAL A 7 -0.48 -14.83 0.01
C VAL A 7 0.14 -14.06 -1.16
N GLN A 8 -0.17 -14.41 -2.40
CA GLN A 8 0.35 -13.76 -3.60
C GLN A 8 -0.15 -12.30 -3.72
N ARG A 9 -1.41 -12.03 -3.36
CA ARG A 9 -1.93 -10.64 -3.31
C ARG A 9 -1.25 -9.84 -2.19
N LEU A 10 -1.00 -10.46 -1.04
CA LEU A 10 -0.27 -9.84 0.07
C LEU A 10 1.18 -9.53 -0.32
N VAL A 11 1.86 -10.46 -1.00
CA VAL A 11 3.23 -10.30 -1.50
C VAL A 11 3.29 -9.25 -2.62
N ALA A 12 2.31 -9.21 -3.52
CA ALA A 12 2.24 -8.17 -4.55
C ALA A 12 2.03 -6.77 -3.95
N LEU A 13 1.20 -6.64 -2.92
CA LEU A 13 1.05 -5.39 -2.16
C LEU A 13 2.32 -5.03 -1.40
N PHE A 14 2.99 -6.02 -0.81
CA PHE A 14 4.25 -5.83 -0.10
C PHE A 14 5.36 -5.37 -1.06
N VAL A 15 5.54 -6.03 -2.20
CA VAL A 15 6.53 -5.66 -3.22
C VAL A 15 6.18 -4.32 -3.85
N GLY A 16 4.89 -4.06 -4.11
CA GLY A 16 4.42 -2.77 -4.60
C GLY A 16 4.72 -1.63 -3.62
N GLY A 17 4.40 -1.83 -2.34
CA GLY A 17 4.76 -0.91 -1.26
C GLY A 17 6.28 -0.75 -1.14
N TRP A 18 7.04 -1.84 -1.13
CA TRP A 18 8.50 -1.83 -1.03
C TRP A 18 9.17 -1.06 -2.18
N LEU A 19 8.67 -1.20 -3.41
CA LEU A 19 9.09 -0.41 -4.56
C LEU A 19 8.74 1.06 -4.37
N LEU A 20 7.54 1.37 -3.91
CA LEU A 20 7.10 2.74 -3.65
C LEU A 20 7.90 3.42 -2.52
N PHE A 21 8.28 2.68 -1.48
CA PHE A 21 9.15 3.12 -0.39
C PHE A 21 10.65 2.91 -0.68
N ASN A 22 11.02 2.61 -1.93
CA ASN A 22 12.43 2.43 -2.28
C ASN A 22 13.15 3.79 -2.34
N PHE A 23 14.36 3.86 -1.80
CA PHE A 23 15.17 5.09 -1.70
C PHE A 23 15.32 5.92 -2.99
N PRO A 24 15.49 5.34 -4.20
CA PRO A 24 15.56 6.08 -5.46
C PRO A 24 14.23 6.74 -5.84
N LEU A 25 13.11 6.06 -5.59
CA LEU A 25 11.77 6.59 -5.85
C LEU A 25 11.44 7.68 -4.81
N LEU A 26 11.70 7.42 -3.53
CA LEU A 26 11.57 8.41 -2.46
C LEU A 26 12.42 9.66 -2.70
N GLY A 27 13.63 9.50 -3.25
CA GLY A 27 14.51 10.61 -3.63
C GLY A 27 13.95 11.51 -4.73
N LEU A 28 13.00 11.04 -5.56
CA LEU A 28 12.29 11.90 -6.52
C LEU A 28 11.28 12.84 -5.83
N TRP A 29 10.80 12.46 -4.64
CA TRP A 29 9.91 13.30 -3.82
C TRP A 29 10.68 14.17 -2.82
N ASP A 30 12.00 14.02 -2.72
CA ASP A 30 12.89 14.89 -1.93
C ASP A 30 13.14 16.22 -2.66
N VAL A 31 12.04 16.90 -2.96
CA VAL A 31 12.03 18.24 -3.55
C VAL A 31 11.60 19.23 -2.48
N ASP A 32 12.25 20.39 -2.46
CA ASP A 32 11.91 21.54 -1.60
C ASP A 32 10.60 22.21 -2.08
N ALA A 33 9.53 21.43 -2.09
CA ALA A 33 8.21 21.84 -2.52
C ALA A 33 7.22 21.62 -1.38
N THR A 34 6.44 22.66 -1.10
CA THR A 34 5.42 22.64 -0.06
C THR A 34 4.04 22.77 -0.70
N VAL A 35 3.12 21.90 -0.31
CA VAL A 35 1.71 21.95 -0.72
C VAL A 35 0.90 22.35 0.49
N LEU A 36 0.21 23.49 0.40
CA LEU A 36 -0.59 24.04 1.52
C LEU A 36 0.23 24.24 2.82
N GLY A 37 1.53 24.52 2.71
CA GLY A 37 2.44 24.68 3.85
C GLY A 37 3.00 23.37 4.41
N VAL A 38 2.62 22.21 3.86
CA VAL A 38 3.15 20.90 4.24
C VAL A 38 4.21 20.46 3.22
N PRO A 39 5.39 20.01 3.63
CA PRO A 39 6.38 19.49 2.69
C PRO A 39 5.82 18.28 1.90
N LEU A 40 6.13 18.22 0.61
CA LEU A 40 5.61 17.19 -0.30
C LEU A 40 6.02 15.78 0.11
N PHE A 41 7.24 15.63 0.63
CA PHE A 41 7.79 14.35 1.05
C PHE A 41 6.93 13.67 2.16
N PRO A 42 6.69 14.29 3.34
CA PRO A 42 5.76 13.76 4.34
C PRO A 42 4.35 13.52 3.79
N ALA A 43 3.82 14.42 2.96
CA ALA A 43 2.46 14.29 2.42
C ALA A 43 2.34 13.05 1.52
N ALA A 44 3.29 12.84 0.62
CA ALA A 44 3.36 11.66 -0.24
C ALA A 44 3.51 10.37 0.59
N LEU A 45 4.35 10.40 1.63
CA LEU A 45 4.55 9.27 2.54
C LEU A 45 3.25 8.85 3.23
N PHE A 46 2.49 9.82 3.76
CA PHE A 46 1.20 9.57 4.39
C PHE A 46 0.16 9.03 3.40
N ILE A 47 0.13 9.55 2.17
CA ILE A 47 -0.77 9.05 1.11
C ILE A 47 -0.43 7.60 0.76
N LEU A 48 0.86 7.29 0.55
CA LEU A 48 1.35 5.94 0.29
C LEU A 48 0.94 4.97 1.40
N TRP A 49 1.14 5.40 2.64
CA TRP A 49 0.82 4.60 3.81
C TRP A 49 -0.68 4.35 3.94
N GLY A 50 -1.52 5.38 3.70
CA GLY A 50 -2.98 5.23 3.66
C GLY A 50 -3.45 4.27 2.58
N LEU A 51 -2.86 4.35 1.38
CA LEU A 51 -3.13 3.40 0.28
C LEU A 51 -2.77 1.97 0.66
N LEU A 52 -1.63 1.77 1.32
CA LEU A 52 -1.20 0.46 1.80
C LEU A 52 -2.20 -0.13 2.81
N ILE A 53 -2.63 0.67 3.79
CA ILE A 53 -3.63 0.24 4.78
C ILE A 53 -4.95 -0.10 4.11
N ALA A 54 -5.44 0.76 3.20
CA ALA A 54 -6.69 0.52 2.48
C ALA A 54 -6.63 -0.76 1.64
N ALA A 55 -5.50 -1.01 0.98
CA ALA A 55 -5.30 -2.22 0.19
C ALA A 55 -5.26 -3.49 1.06
N VAL A 56 -4.62 -3.42 2.23
CA VAL A 56 -4.58 -4.53 3.21
C VAL A 56 -5.98 -4.78 3.79
N ALA A 57 -6.68 -3.73 4.22
CA ALA A 57 -8.04 -3.81 4.74
C ALA A 57 -9.00 -4.44 3.72
N TRP A 58 -8.94 -3.97 2.46
CA TRP A 58 -9.75 -4.53 1.38
C TRP A 58 -9.43 -5.99 1.05
N LEU A 59 -8.16 -6.38 1.17
CA LEU A 59 -7.74 -7.77 0.98
C LEU A 59 -8.26 -8.66 2.11
N MET A 60 -8.19 -8.20 3.37
CA MET A 60 -8.74 -8.91 4.53
C MET A 60 -10.25 -9.08 4.42
N GLU A 61 -10.99 -8.03 4.07
CA GLU A 61 -12.44 -8.06 3.87
C GLU A 61 -12.85 -9.14 2.84
N ARG A 62 -12.12 -9.21 1.72
CA ARG A 62 -12.38 -10.23 0.68
C ARG A 62 -12.02 -11.65 1.09
N SER A 63 -11.04 -11.84 1.96
CA SER A 63 -10.69 -13.18 2.46
C SER A 63 -11.74 -13.75 3.41
N GLN A 64 -12.53 -12.89 4.06
CA GLN A 64 -13.54 -13.30 5.04
C GLN A 64 -14.88 -13.72 4.40
N GLN A 65 -15.15 -13.33 3.15
CA GLN A 65 -16.37 -13.69 2.40
C GLN A 65 -16.37 -15.14 1.85
N ALA A 66 -15.66 -16.07 2.50
CA ALA A 66 -15.89 -17.48 2.22
C ALA A 66 -17.36 -17.80 2.57
N PRO A 67 -18.15 -18.36 1.63
CA PRO A 67 -19.56 -18.61 1.84
C PRO A 67 -19.74 -19.42 3.13
N GLN A 68 -20.45 -18.83 4.08
CA GLN A 68 -21.13 -19.58 5.11
C GLN A 68 -22.34 -20.20 4.41
N ASP A 69 -22.10 -21.26 3.64
CA ASP A 69 -23.16 -22.12 3.12
C ASP A 69 -23.70 -22.93 4.31
N ASP A 70 -24.91 -22.55 4.72
CA ASP A 70 -25.96 -23.26 5.48
C ASP A 70 -25.60 -24.14 6.70
#